data_AF-A0A8H7S9P2-F1
#
_entry.id   AF-A0A8H7S9P2-F1
#
_cell.length_a   1.000
_cell.length_b   1.000
_cell.length_c   1.000
_cell.angle_alpha   90.00
_cell.angle_beta   90.00
_cell.angle_gamma   90.00
#
_symmetry.space_group_name_H-M   'P 1'
#
loop_
_entity.id
_entity.type
_entity.pdbx_description
1 polymer ?
#
loop_
_entity_poly.entity_id
_entity_poly.type
_entity_poly.pdbx_seq_one_letter_code
_entity_poly.pdbx_strand_id
1 'polypeptide(L)'
;FDGAVVKEKNWGDKDLVCVLYVDGFCPFIHSLVSMTIVHLVVMNLPDDMVYKNENMLQAAIIPMTSHNENLNSFLAPLIEEMKQLESAGINVLCDDGIERHYIVNLVMAMGDIPSCASLCHHGGHMSYYGKK
;
A
#
# COMPACT_ATOMS: atom_id res chain seq x y z
N PHE A 1 -3.49 -12.03 -6.08
CA PHE A 1 -3.49 -12.36 -4.65
C PHE A 1 -4.86 -11.99 -4.13
N ASP A 2 -5.54 -12.92 -3.48
CA ASP A 2 -6.92 -12.80 -3.00
C ASP A 2 -6.99 -12.56 -1.47
N GLY A 3 -5.83 -12.45 -0.82
CA GLY A 3 -5.73 -12.28 0.63
C GLY A 3 -5.96 -13.55 1.44
N ALA A 4 -6.15 -14.73 0.82
CA ALA A 4 -6.46 -15.96 1.53
C ALA A 4 -5.42 -16.29 2.63
N VAL A 5 -4.13 -16.17 2.30
CA VAL A 5 -3.02 -16.41 3.25
C VAL A 5 -3.03 -15.44 4.43
N VAL A 6 -3.52 -14.21 4.23
CA VAL A 6 -3.63 -13.21 5.30
C VAL A 6 -4.81 -13.53 6.20
N LYS A 7 -5.90 -14.05 5.64
CA LYS A 7 -7.12 -14.44 6.38
C LYS A 7 -6.96 -15.76 7.14
N GLU A 8 -6.07 -16.65 6.70
CA GLU A 8 -5.77 -17.92 7.37
C GLU A 8 -5.00 -17.75 8.69
N LYS A 9 -4.33 -16.61 8.88
CA LYS A 9 -3.61 -16.30 10.12
C LYS A 9 -4.58 -15.76 11.18
N ASN A 10 -4.47 -16.25 12.41
CA ASN A 10 -5.20 -15.69 13.56
C ASN A 10 -4.58 -14.35 13.96
N TRP A 11 -5.24 -13.25 13.61
CA TRP A 11 -4.93 -11.90 14.08
C TRP A 11 -5.71 -11.60 15.36
N GLY A 12 -5.18 -10.73 16.21
CA GLY A 12 -5.89 -10.28 17.40
C GLY A 12 -7.01 -9.30 17.06
N ASP A 13 -7.98 -9.15 17.97
CA ASP A 13 -9.13 -8.24 17.79
C ASP A 13 -8.76 -6.76 17.65
N LYS A 14 -7.49 -6.41 17.93
CA LYS A 14 -6.93 -5.06 17.83
C LYS A 14 -5.95 -4.89 16.68
N ASP A 15 -5.73 -5.93 15.88
CA ASP A 15 -4.88 -5.86 14.71
C ASP A 15 -5.69 -5.41 13.49
N LEU A 16 -5.19 -4.42 12.77
CA LEU A 16 -5.65 -4.03 11.45
C LEU A 16 -4.62 -4.50 10.45
N VAL A 17 -5.03 -5.34 9.51
CA VAL A 17 -4.09 -5.99 8.59
C VAL A 17 -4.24 -5.36 7.22
N CYS A 18 -3.19 -4.67 6.78
CA CYS A 18 -3.26 -3.83 5.61
C CYS A 18 -2.39 -4.36 4.47
N VAL A 19 -2.88 -4.18 3.24
CA VAL A 19 -2.13 -4.38 1.99
C VAL A 19 -2.04 -3.05 1.26
N LEU A 20 -0.84 -2.70 0.82
CA LEU A 20 -0.60 -1.53 -0.02
C LEU A 20 -0.76 -1.94 -1.49
N TYR A 21 -1.55 -1.21 -2.26
CA TYR A 21 -1.68 -1.36 -3.70
C TYR A 21 -1.13 -0.11 -4.39
N VAL A 22 -0.30 -0.31 -5.40
CA VAL A 22 0.31 0.75 -6.20
C VAL A 22 -0.09 0.53 -7.67
N ASP A 23 -0.87 1.46 -8.22
CA ASP A 23 -1.41 1.36 -9.58
C ASP A 23 -1.05 2.59 -10.43
N GLY A 24 -0.40 2.37 -11.56
CA GLY A 24 0.00 3.41 -12.50
C GLY A 24 -1.05 3.58 -13.60
N PHE A 25 -1.52 4.81 -13.81
CA PHE A 25 -2.44 5.14 -14.89
C PHE A 25 -2.02 6.42 -15.64
N CYS A 26 -2.32 6.47 -16.93
CA CYS A 26 -2.09 7.68 -17.75
C CYS A 26 -3.43 8.37 -17.97
N PRO A 27 -3.74 9.47 -17.25
CA PRO A 27 -5.02 10.16 -17.40
C PRO A 27 -5.21 10.82 -18.77
N PHE A 28 -4.13 11.01 -19.53
CA PHE A 28 -4.15 11.70 -20.82
C PHE A 28 -3.54 10.83 -21.92
N ILE A 29 -4.25 10.72 -23.04
CA ILE A 29 -3.79 10.00 -24.24
C ILE A 29 -2.62 10.80 -24.85
N HIS A 30 -1.48 10.14 -25.12
CA HIS A 30 -0.23 10.74 -25.63
C HIS A 30 0.55 11.66 -24.66
N SER A 31 0.29 11.60 -23.35
CA SER A 31 1.05 12.38 -22.37
C SER A 31 2.31 11.67 -21.88
N LEU A 32 3.35 12.46 -21.55
CA LEU A 32 4.54 12.02 -20.82
C LEU A 32 4.33 12.00 -19.30
N VAL A 33 3.11 12.33 -18.85
CA VAL A 33 2.70 12.36 -17.44
C VAL A 33 1.86 11.12 -17.16
N SER A 34 2.38 10.24 -16.32
CA SER A 34 1.63 9.18 -15.65
C SER A 34 1.27 9.61 -14.24
N MET A 35 0.29 8.97 -13.64
CA MET A 35 -0.04 9.11 -12.23
C MET A 35 0.01 7.74 -11.59
N THR A 36 0.50 7.68 -10.36
CA THR A 36 0.51 6.46 -9.56
C THR A 36 -0.38 6.67 -8.36
N ILE A 37 -1.40 5.82 -8.22
CA ILE A 37 -2.25 5.80 -7.04
C ILE A 37 -1.71 4.77 -6.05
N VAL A 38 -1.68 5.16 -4.79
CA VAL A 38 -1.35 4.28 -3.68
C VAL A 38 -2.58 4.11 -2.80
N HIS A 39 -3.08 2.89 -2.70
CA HIS A 39 -4.21 2.50 -1.86
C HIS A 39 -3.75 1.61 -0.71
N LEU A 40 -4.37 1.77 0.45
CA LEU A 40 -4.23 0.88 1.60
C LEU A 40 -5.58 0.19 1.83
N VAL A 41 -5.57 -1.15 1.87
CA VAL A 41 -6.77 -1.96 2.01
C VAL A 41 -6.67 -2.82 3.26
N VAL A 42 -7.69 -2.74 4.13
CA VAL A 42 -7.78 -3.54 5.36
C VAL A 42 -8.38 -4.91 5.03
N MET A 43 -7.57 -5.95 5.15
CA MET A 43 -7.86 -7.32 4.68
C MET A 43 -8.59 -8.19 5.71
N ASN A 44 -8.59 -7.81 6.99
CA ASN A 44 -9.28 -8.54 8.06
C ASN A 44 -10.72 -8.05 8.29
N LEU A 45 -11.30 -7.34 7.32
CA LEU A 45 -12.74 -7.09 7.26
C LEU A 45 -13.46 -8.29 6.61
N PRO A 46 -14.78 -8.44 6.84
CA PRO A 46 -15.63 -9.36 6.08
C PRO A 46 -15.50 -9.15 4.57
N ASP A 47 -15.53 -10.24 3.80
CA ASP A 47 -15.24 -10.27 2.36
C ASP A 47 -16.07 -9.29 1.53
N ASP A 48 -17.33 -9.09 1.92
CA ASP A 48 -18.26 -8.16 1.29
C ASP A 48 -17.92 -6.69 1.56
N MET A 49 -17.08 -6.42 2.56
CA MET A 49 -16.68 -5.08 2.99
C MET A 49 -15.27 -4.68 2.56
N VAL A 50 -14.34 -5.64 2.41
CA VAL A 50 -12.91 -5.36 2.10
C VAL A 50 -12.73 -4.43 0.88
N TYR A 51 -13.46 -4.68 -0.21
CA TYR A 51 -13.28 -3.96 -1.48
C TYR A 51 -14.35 -2.90 -1.73
N LYS A 52 -15.09 -2.48 -0.70
CA LYS A 52 -15.96 -1.30 -0.83
C LYS A 52 -15.07 -0.05 -0.88
N ASN A 53 -15.45 0.91 -1.73
CA ASN A 53 -14.70 2.17 -1.88
C ASN A 53 -14.45 2.89 -0.54
N GLU A 54 -15.40 2.79 0.40
CA GLU A 54 -15.29 3.37 1.75
C GLU A 54 -14.18 2.73 2.61
N ASN A 55 -13.76 1.51 2.30
CA ASN A 55 -12.73 0.75 3.04
C ASN A 55 -11.40 0.67 2.28
N MET A 56 -11.31 1.26 1.08
CA MET A 56 -10.07 1.41 0.33
C MET A 56 -9.51 2.82 0.57
N LEU A 57 -8.56 2.94 1.50
CA LEU A 57 -7.97 4.22 1.85
C LEU A 57 -7.00 4.66 0.75
N GLN A 58 -7.29 5.76 0.07
CA GLN A 58 -6.35 6.36 -0.88
C GLN A 58 -5.26 7.12 -0.11
N ALA A 59 -4.07 6.52 -0.01
CA ALA A 59 -2.95 7.08 0.73
C ALA A 59 -2.22 8.18 -0.06
N ALA A 60 -2.08 8.03 -1.38
CA ALA A 60 -1.44 9.03 -2.22
C ALA A 60 -1.88 8.97 -3.70
N ILE A 61 -1.78 10.11 -4.38
CA ILE A 61 -1.77 10.20 -5.84
C ILE A 61 -0.47 10.92 -6.22
N ILE A 62 0.42 10.23 -6.90
CA ILE A 62 1.77 10.71 -7.22
C ILE A 62 1.82 10.96 -8.72
N PRO A 63 1.90 12.23 -9.18
CA PRO A 63 2.20 12.49 -10.58
C PRO A 63 3.65 12.06 -10.85
N MET A 64 3.85 11.29 -11.92
CA MET A 64 5.16 10.89 -12.40
C MET A 64 5.37 11.48 -13.78
N THR A 65 6.38 12.32 -13.93
CA THR A 65 6.82 12.78 -15.25
C THR A 65 7.81 11.80 -15.84
N SER A 66 7.95 11.77 -17.17
CA SER A 66 8.92 10.92 -17.89
C SER A 66 10.38 11.12 -17.47
N HIS A 67 10.68 12.11 -16.64
CA HIS A 67 12.01 12.41 -16.12
C HIS A 67 12.23 11.80 -14.73
N ASN A 68 12.44 10.47 -14.68
CA ASN A 68 13.06 9.74 -13.55
C ASN A 68 12.73 10.27 -12.15
N GLU A 69 11.45 10.41 -11.83
CA GLU A 69 11.05 10.66 -10.47
C GLU A 69 11.09 9.34 -9.69
N ASN A 70 11.86 9.33 -8.60
CA ASN A 70 12.07 8.13 -7.81
C ASN A 70 10.81 7.86 -6.98
N LEU A 71 9.94 6.95 -7.42
CA LEU A 71 8.76 6.52 -6.67
C LEU A 71 9.08 6.23 -5.19
N ASN A 72 10.29 5.70 -4.91
CA ASN A 72 10.72 5.42 -3.55
C ASN A 72 10.85 6.66 -2.66
N SER A 73 11.15 7.85 -3.20
CA SER A 73 11.17 9.07 -2.37
C SER A 73 9.78 9.46 -1.87
N PHE A 74 8.74 9.12 -2.62
CA PHE A 74 7.35 9.34 -2.21
C PHE A 74 6.84 8.23 -1.30
N LEU A 75 7.27 6.99 -1.52
CA LEU A 75 6.87 5.85 -0.68
C LEU A 75 7.62 5.77 0.65
N ALA A 76 8.85 6.27 0.73
CA ALA A 76 9.65 6.24 1.95
C ALA A 76 8.92 6.80 3.19
N PRO A 77 8.35 8.03 3.17
CA PRO A 77 7.62 8.55 4.33
C PRO A 77 6.40 7.69 4.67
N LEU A 78 5.67 7.19 3.67
CA LEU A 78 4.52 6.31 3.89
C LEU A 78 4.93 5.01 4.60
N ILE A 79 6.04 4.39 4.20
CA ILE A 79 6.56 3.20 4.85
C ILE A 79 7.04 3.50 6.28
N GLU A 80 7.62 4.67 6.53
CA GLU A 80 7.99 5.09 7.89
C GLU A 80 6.76 5.26 8.79
N GLU A 81 5.69 5.88 8.29
CA GLU A 81 4.42 5.98 9.02
C GLU A 81 3.82 4.59 9.30
N MET A 82 3.84 3.68 8.33
CA MET A 82 3.35 2.31 8.54
C MET A 82 4.14 1.57 9.62
N LYS A 83 5.47 1.75 9.69
CA LYS A 83 6.29 1.19 10.77
C LYS A 83 5.97 1.81 12.14
N GLN A 84 5.64 3.10 12.16
CA GLN A 84 5.19 3.75 13.40
C GLN A 84 3.83 3.19 13.84
N LEU A 85 2.90 2.97 12.91
CA LEU A 85 1.60 2.35 13.22
C LEU A 85 1.72 0.89 13.66
N GLU A 86 2.70 0.15 13.13
CA GLU A 86 2.99 -1.23 13.54
C GLU A 86 3.60 -1.29 14.96
N SER A 87 4.44 -0.31 15.31
CA SER A 87 5.15 -0.29 16.60
C SER A 87 4.39 0.39 17.73
N ALA A 88 3.72 1.51 17.45
CA ALA A 88 3.04 2.34 18.44
C ALA A 88 1.51 2.21 18.39
N GLY A 89 0.96 1.69 17.29
CA GLY A 89 -0.49 1.67 17.05
C GLY A 89 -1.09 3.05 16.79
N ILE A 90 -2.41 3.09 16.75
CA ILE A 90 -3.21 4.31 16.59
C ILE A 90 -4.45 4.23 17.48
N ASN A 91 -4.81 5.37 18.08
CA ASN A 91 -6.09 5.51 18.75
C ASN A 91 -7.12 6.09 17.77
N VAL A 92 -8.26 5.43 17.68
CA VAL A 92 -9.37 5.84 16.83
C VAL A 92 -10.58 6.10 17.71
N LEU A 93 -11.13 7.30 17.63
CA LEU A 93 -12.44 7.61 18.19
C LEU A 93 -13.50 7.05 17.24
N CYS A 94 -14.24 6.05 17.68
CA CYS A 94 -15.29 5.44 16.87
C CYS A 94 -16.62 6.19 17.02
N ASP A 95 -17.58 5.88 16.15
CA ASP A 95 -18.90 6.53 16.10
C ASP A 95 -19.72 6.41 17.40
N ASP A 96 -19.40 5.40 18.22
CA ASP A 96 -20.01 5.21 19.54
C ASP A 96 -19.37 6.08 20.65
N GLY A 97 -18.42 6.94 20.28
CA GLY A 97 -17.70 7.83 21.20
C GLY A 97 -16.64 7.12 22.03
N ILE A 98 -16.36 5.83 21.77
CA ILE A 98 -15.36 5.05 22.49
C ILE A 98 -14.05 5.08 21.70
N GLU A 99 -12.98 5.53 22.34
CA GLU A 99 -11.63 5.47 21.81
C GLU A 99 -11.12 4.02 21.86
N ARG A 100 -10.61 3.54 20.73
CA ARG A 100 -10.04 2.19 20.60
C ARG A 100 -8.63 2.27 20.05
N HIS A 101 -7.73 1.54 20.69
CA HIS A 101 -6.35 1.38 20.24
C HIS A 101 -6.24 0.20 19.27
N TYR A 102 -5.58 0.42 18.14
CA TYR A 102 -5.35 -0.58 17.09
C TYR A 102 -3.88 -0.63 16.67
N ILE A 103 -3.38 -1.81 16.36
CA ILE A 103 -2.05 -2.02 15.76
C ILE A 103 -2.23 -2.24 14.27
N VAL A 104 -1.54 -1.48 13.42
CA VAL A 104 -1.66 -1.62 11.96
C VAL A 104 -0.47 -2.41 11.44
N ASN A 105 -0.75 -3.55 10.81
CA ASN A 105 0.26 -4.46 10.27
C ASN A 105 0.24 -4.39 8.74
N LEU A 106 1.32 -3.89 8.12
CA LEU A 106 1.47 -3.92 6.67
C LEU A 106 2.09 -5.26 6.22
N VAL A 107 1.28 -6.13 5.62
CA VAL A 107 1.71 -7.50 5.28
C VAL A 107 2.25 -7.64 3.87
N MET A 108 1.88 -6.72 2.97
CA MET A 108 2.24 -6.82 1.56
C MET A 108 2.11 -5.47 0.85
N ALA A 109 3.01 -5.23 -0.11
CA ALA A 109 2.83 -4.23 -1.15
C ALA A 109 2.64 -4.94 -2.50
N MET A 110 1.61 -4.55 -3.23
CA MET A 110 1.22 -5.06 -4.54
C MET A 110 1.21 -3.94 -5.55
N GLY A 111 1.44 -4.25 -6.82
CA GLY A 111 1.29 -3.31 -7.92
C GLY A 111 1.44 -3.97 -9.28
N ASP A 112 1.32 -3.20 -10.35
CA ASP A 112 1.64 -3.68 -11.69
C ASP A 112 3.14 -4.02 -11.81
N ILE A 113 3.52 -4.79 -12.84
CA ILE A 113 4.91 -5.29 -13.01
C ILE A 113 5.96 -4.16 -12.93
N PRO A 114 5.76 -2.96 -13.50
CA PRO A 114 6.64 -1.80 -13.31
C PRO A 114 6.69 -1.27 -11.86
N SER A 115 5.54 -1.18 -11.18
CA SER A 115 5.48 -0.72 -9.78
C SER A 115 6.11 -1.74 -8.83
N CYS A 116 5.90 -3.04 -9.05
CA CYS A 116 6.59 -4.11 -8.31
C CYS A 116 8.10 -4.12 -8.57
N ALA A 117 8.54 -3.90 -9.82
CA ALA A 117 9.96 -3.79 -10.14
C ALA A 117 10.63 -2.59 -9.45
N SER A 118 9.91 -1.47 -9.36
CA SER A 118 10.33 -0.26 -8.65
C SER A 118 10.36 -0.47 -7.12
N LEU A 119 9.32 -1.10 -6.56
CA LEU A 119 9.21 -1.46 -5.14
C LEU A 119 10.31 -2.45 -4.71
N CYS A 120 10.61 -3.45 -5.53
CA CYS A 120 11.58 -4.49 -5.22
C CYS A 120 13.03 -4.17 -5.64
N HIS A 121 13.29 -2.98 -6.20
CA HIS A 121 14.58 -2.64 -6.84
C HIS A 121 15.06 -3.72 -7.83
N HIS A 122 14.14 -4.37 -8.54
CA HIS A 122 14.53 -5.33 -9.57
C HIS A 122 14.92 -4.53 -10.81
N GLY A 123 16.22 -4.33 -11.01
CA GLY A 123 16.76 -3.69 -12.20
C GLY A 123 16.20 -4.35 -13.45
N GLY A 124 15.44 -3.60 -14.24
CA GLY A 124 14.81 -4.10 -15.46
C GLY A 124 15.82 -4.75 -16.41
N HIS A 125 15.54 -5.98 -16.79
CA HIS A 125 15.93 -6.77 -17.97
C HIS A 125 17.37 -6.72 -18.57
N MET A 126 18.34 -5.99 -18.01
CA MET A 126 19.74 -5.95 -18.48
C MET A 126 20.75 -5.83 -17.33
N SER A 127 20.56 -6.54 -16.21
CA SER A 127 21.60 -6.65 -15.18
C SER A 127 22.19 -8.07 -15.14
N TYR A 128 23.46 -8.19 -15.52
CA TYR A 128 24.24 -9.43 -15.49
C TYR A 128 24.89 -9.70 -14.11
N TYR A 129 24.54 -8.95 -13.06
CA TYR A 129 25.10 -9.17 -11.73
C TYR A 129 24.04 -9.13 -10.62
N GLY A 130 24.02 -10.21 -9.84
CA GLY A 130 23.25 -10.36 -8.61
C GLY A 130 23.67 -9.34 -7.55
N LYS A 131 22.71 -9.05 -6.66
CA LYS A 131 22.72 -8.02 -5.61
C LYS A 131 24.07 -7.87 -4.88
N LYS A 132 24.43 -6.61 -4.60
CA LYS A 132 25.27 -6.23 -3.46
C LYS A 132 24.37 -5.76 -2.33
#